data_AF-A0A1X7LM34-F1
#
_entry.id   AF-A0A1X7LM34-F1
#
_cell.length_a   1.000
_cell.length_b   1.000
_cell.length_c   1.000
_cell.angle_alpha   90.00
_cell.angle_beta   90.00
_cell.angle_gamma   90.00
#
_symmetry.space_group_name_H-M   'P 1'
#
loop_
_entity.id
_entity.type
_entity.pdbx_description
1 polymer ?
#
loop_
_entity_poly.entity_id
_entity_poly.type
_entity_poly.pdbx_seq_one_letter_code
_entity_poly.pdbx_strand_id
1 'polypeptide(L)'
;MKTIVSPSDCAMAVGVPLTRDRFVQRFLVREEGSFIFEGVLRGNSRERDPDAAWCRWSNEAEQIEKRLRQLERKGVTVQRDAVLDDLLALMERFEVVTVFSHWRSALFRASDLRDPEALGAALGDPAHALHRAVQALTGVPPRAENGLAELNRALFSSAGDVPLRDDADAAPGRPSTLQTHWHERRLLLESCAPHFFRGGASVEFANGFETVETVVASVPPTFDRMLDLTICTCVLMATRIKQRAPGCYVACNEHWTYPLPRLLIYQRVIDLLSATPAPFEDAVFKVRALIQSEIDRERNKKSVGKLSGQRALR
;
A
#
# COMPACT_ATOMS: atom_id res chain seq x y z
N MET A 1 -5.84 -28.15 3.45
CA MET A 1 -6.81 -28.15 2.33
C MET A 1 -7.23 -26.71 2.09
N LYS A 2 -7.49 -26.31 0.84
CA LYS A 2 -7.95 -24.95 0.54
C LYS A 2 -9.41 -24.80 0.97
N THR A 3 -9.75 -23.74 1.71
CA THR A 3 -11.13 -23.48 2.15
C THR A 3 -11.97 -23.05 0.95
N ILE A 4 -13.12 -23.70 0.74
CA ILE A 4 -14.11 -23.26 -0.25
C ILE A 4 -14.85 -22.07 0.35
N VAL A 5 -14.88 -20.95 -0.36
CA VAL A 5 -15.54 -19.72 0.11
C VAL A 5 -16.61 -19.26 -0.87
N SER A 6 -17.53 -18.47 -0.35
CA SER A 6 -18.57 -17.73 -1.05
C SER A 6 -18.49 -16.25 -0.68
N PRO A 7 -19.23 -15.34 -1.34
CA PRO A 7 -19.19 -13.92 -1.00
C PRO A 7 -19.49 -13.60 0.47
N SER A 8 -20.33 -14.38 1.17
CA SER A 8 -20.64 -14.17 2.59
C SER A 8 -19.50 -14.50 3.54
N ASP A 9 -18.49 -15.22 3.06
CA ASP A 9 -17.29 -15.56 3.82
C ASP A 9 -16.17 -14.51 3.62
N CYS A 10 -16.45 -13.48 2.83
CA CYS A 10 -15.52 -12.41 2.49
C CYS A 10 -15.88 -11.09 3.18
N ALA A 11 -14.85 -10.37 3.63
CA ALA A 11 -14.97 -9.00 4.10
C ALA A 11 -13.94 -8.07 3.46
N MET A 12 -14.24 -6.77 3.46
CA MET A 12 -13.34 -5.72 3.00
C MET A 12 -13.28 -4.57 4.02
N ALA A 13 -12.06 -4.26 4.49
CA ALA A 13 -11.77 -3.10 5.32
C ALA A 13 -11.34 -1.93 4.42
N VAL A 14 -12.05 -0.81 4.46
CA VAL A 14 -11.83 0.36 3.60
C VAL A 14 -11.29 1.51 4.44
N GLY A 15 -10.00 1.80 4.31
CA GLY A 15 -9.32 2.84 5.09
C GLY A 15 -9.26 4.22 4.41
N VAL A 16 -9.51 4.30 3.10
CA VAL A 16 -9.50 5.58 2.37
C VAL A 16 -10.82 6.35 2.52
N PRO A 17 -10.80 7.70 2.53
CA PRO A 17 -12.02 8.49 2.70
C PRO A 17 -12.89 8.48 1.43
N LEU A 18 -14.13 8.00 1.56
CA LEU A 18 -15.09 7.94 0.44
C LEU A 18 -16.20 8.99 0.51
N THR A 19 -16.25 9.78 1.58
CA THR A 19 -17.21 10.88 1.74
C THR A 19 -16.49 12.21 1.84
N ARG A 20 -17.17 13.30 1.46
CA ARG A 20 -16.61 14.65 1.53
C ARG A 20 -16.16 14.98 2.95
N ASP A 21 -17.02 14.76 3.94
CA ASP A 21 -16.74 15.18 5.31
C ASP A 21 -15.51 14.46 5.87
N ARG A 22 -15.39 13.14 5.62
CA ARG A 22 -14.19 12.37 6.00
C ARG A 22 -12.95 12.84 5.26
N PHE A 23 -13.06 13.11 3.97
CA PHE A 23 -11.95 13.63 3.19
C PHE A 23 -11.47 14.99 3.72
N VAL A 24 -12.38 15.95 3.93
CA VAL A 24 -12.06 17.28 4.44
C VAL A 24 -11.45 17.19 5.83
N GLN A 25 -12.02 16.38 6.73
CA GLN A 25 -11.47 16.13 8.06
C GLN A 25 -10.00 15.70 7.98
N ARG A 26 -9.68 14.72 7.13
CA ARG A 26 -8.30 14.21 6.94
C ARG A 26 -7.39 15.21 6.24
N PHE A 27 -7.90 15.93 5.25
CA PHE A 27 -7.16 16.95 4.52
C PHE A 27 -6.65 18.05 5.46
N LEU A 28 -7.48 18.46 6.43
CA LEU A 28 -7.14 19.49 7.40
C LEU A 28 -6.06 19.06 8.39
N VAL A 29 -5.92 17.77 8.68
CA VAL A 29 -4.83 17.24 9.53
C VAL A 29 -3.46 17.38 8.85
N ARG A 30 -3.41 17.46 7.52
CA ARG A 30 -2.17 17.66 6.73
C ARG A 30 -1.10 16.58 6.99
N GLU A 31 -1.53 15.34 7.18
CA GLU A 31 -0.59 14.24 7.42
C GLU A 31 0.17 13.85 6.15
N GLU A 32 1.48 14.15 6.09
CA GLU A 32 2.34 13.80 4.95
C GLU A 32 2.38 12.30 4.74
N GLY A 33 2.27 11.89 3.47
CA GLY A 33 2.23 10.49 3.08
C GLY A 33 0.83 9.89 3.01
N SER A 34 -0.20 10.60 3.49
CA SER A 34 -1.59 10.16 3.34
C SER A 34 -2.01 10.07 1.87
N PHE A 35 -3.01 9.23 1.63
CA PHE A 35 -3.66 9.01 0.35
C PHE A 35 -4.05 10.32 -0.34
N ILE A 36 -4.46 11.32 0.44
CA ILE A 36 -4.84 12.63 -0.07
C ILE A 36 -3.62 13.33 -0.72
N PHE A 37 -2.48 13.38 -0.04
CA PHE A 37 -1.30 14.10 -0.56
C PHE A 37 -0.53 13.30 -1.60
N GLU A 38 -0.38 11.99 -1.40
CA GLU A 38 0.38 11.13 -2.32
C GLU A 38 -0.46 10.57 -3.47
N GLY A 39 -1.77 10.44 -3.32
CA GLY A 39 -2.67 9.91 -4.34
C GLY A 39 -3.40 11.02 -5.10
N VAL A 40 -4.15 11.86 -4.38
CA VAL A 40 -5.06 12.85 -4.99
C VAL A 40 -4.34 14.10 -5.47
N LEU A 41 -3.38 14.61 -4.69
CA LEU A 41 -2.70 15.87 -4.98
C LEU A 41 -1.39 15.71 -5.76
N ARG A 42 -1.10 14.53 -6.36
CA ARG A 42 0.15 14.27 -7.10
C ARG A 42 0.55 15.44 -8.01
N GLY A 43 1.64 16.12 -7.69
CA GLY A 43 2.17 17.26 -8.44
C GLY A 43 1.53 18.63 -8.15
N ASN A 44 0.53 18.71 -7.28
CA ASN A 44 -0.11 19.95 -6.83
C ASN A 44 -0.18 20.03 -5.29
N SER A 45 0.96 19.81 -4.63
CA SER A 45 1.09 19.91 -3.16
C SER A 45 0.78 21.30 -2.59
N ARG A 46 0.63 22.31 -3.45
CA ARG A 46 0.23 23.67 -3.07
C ARG A 46 -1.28 23.85 -2.95
N GLU A 47 -2.08 22.84 -3.31
CA GLU A 47 -3.53 22.90 -3.11
C GLU A 47 -3.83 23.05 -1.62
N ARG A 48 -4.43 24.19 -1.27
CA ARG A 48 -4.78 24.53 0.11
C ARG A 48 -6.28 24.44 0.35
N ASP A 49 -7.08 24.44 -0.71
CA ASP A 49 -8.53 24.38 -0.62
C ASP A 49 -9.01 22.91 -0.55
N PRO A 50 -9.59 22.47 0.59
CA PRO A 50 -10.12 21.13 0.73
C PRO A 50 -11.26 20.83 -0.27
N ASP A 51 -12.03 21.82 -0.68
CA ASP A 51 -13.13 21.63 -1.64
C ASP A 51 -12.62 21.41 -3.05
N ALA A 52 -11.65 22.20 -3.50
CA ALA A 52 -10.97 21.97 -4.77
C ALA A 52 -10.29 20.59 -4.82
N ALA A 53 -9.67 20.16 -3.71
CA ALA A 53 -9.07 18.83 -3.60
C ALA A 53 -10.13 17.72 -3.65
N TRP A 54 -11.24 17.87 -2.93
CA TRP A 54 -12.35 16.92 -2.96
C TRP A 54 -12.96 16.78 -4.35
N CYS A 55 -13.20 17.88 -5.07
CA CYS A 55 -13.75 17.85 -6.43
C CYS A 55 -12.90 17.02 -7.42
N ARG A 56 -11.58 16.90 -7.20
CA ARG A 56 -10.71 16.04 -8.01
C ARG A 56 -10.88 14.56 -7.65
N TRP A 57 -11.12 14.27 -6.38
CA TRP A 57 -11.25 12.92 -5.84
C TRP A 57 -12.67 12.34 -5.96
N SER A 58 -13.70 13.18 -5.89
CA SER A 58 -15.09 12.78 -5.71
C SER A 58 -15.58 11.80 -6.78
N ASN A 59 -15.19 11.99 -8.03
CA ASN A 59 -15.54 11.09 -9.12
C ASN A 59 -15.00 9.66 -8.89
N GLU A 60 -13.77 9.51 -8.40
CA GLU A 60 -13.20 8.20 -8.11
C GLU A 60 -13.81 7.61 -6.84
N ALA A 61 -14.01 8.43 -5.80
CA ALA A 61 -14.70 8.04 -4.56
C ALA A 61 -16.10 7.48 -4.84
N GLU A 62 -16.89 8.15 -5.69
CA GLU A 62 -18.23 7.70 -6.10
C GLU A 62 -18.19 6.37 -6.86
N GLN A 63 -17.20 6.17 -7.73
CA GLN A 63 -17.05 4.91 -8.45
C GLN A 63 -16.67 3.76 -7.52
N ILE A 64 -15.75 4.00 -6.58
CA ILE A 64 -15.37 3.05 -5.54
C ILE A 64 -16.61 2.69 -4.71
N GLU A 65 -17.30 3.69 -4.18
CA GLU A 65 -18.49 3.50 -3.34
C GLU A 65 -19.60 2.74 -4.07
N LYS A 66 -19.84 3.05 -5.35
CA LYS A 66 -20.77 2.30 -6.20
C LYS A 66 -20.40 0.82 -6.30
N ARG A 67 -19.10 0.50 -6.40
CA ARG A 67 -18.64 -0.91 -6.46
C ARG A 67 -18.74 -1.58 -5.10
N LEU A 68 -18.38 -0.91 -4.01
CA LEU A 68 -18.56 -1.44 -2.65
C LEU A 68 -20.01 -1.86 -2.40
N ARG A 69 -20.99 -1.01 -2.76
CA ARG A 69 -22.42 -1.38 -2.69
C ARG A 69 -22.81 -2.58 -3.53
N GLN A 70 -22.15 -2.78 -4.67
CA GLN A 70 -22.37 -3.97 -5.50
C GLN A 70 -21.78 -5.23 -4.87
N LEU A 71 -20.69 -5.12 -4.11
CA LEU A 71 -20.12 -6.23 -3.35
C LEU A 71 -21.02 -6.61 -2.16
N GLU A 72 -21.52 -5.61 -1.43
CA GLU A 72 -22.46 -5.81 -0.31
C GLU A 72 -23.73 -6.53 -0.76
N ARG A 73 -24.32 -6.15 -1.89
CA ARG A 73 -25.49 -6.84 -2.48
C ARG A 73 -25.22 -8.30 -2.83
N LYS A 74 -23.97 -8.70 -2.98
CA LYS A 74 -23.58 -10.10 -3.21
C LYS A 74 -23.27 -10.86 -1.92
N GLY A 75 -23.27 -10.19 -0.77
CA GLY A 75 -23.01 -10.82 0.54
C GLY A 75 -21.65 -10.47 1.16
N VAL A 76 -20.78 -9.72 0.47
CA VAL A 76 -19.49 -9.29 1.05
C VAL A 76 -19.75 -8.28 2.16
N THR A 77 -19.13 -8.47 3.33
CA THR A 77 -19.18 -7.46 4.40
C THR A 77 -18.19 -6.34 4.09
N VAL A 78 -18.66 -5.09 4.03
CA VAL A 78 -17.78 -3.93 3.77
C VAL A 78 -17.77 -3.00 4.97
N GLN A 79 -16.61 -2.87 5.61
CA GLN A 79 -16.37 -1.89 6.66
C GLN A 79 -15.78 -0.62 6.03
N ARG A 80 -16.58 0.46 5.99
CA ARG A 80 -16.12 1.80 5.59
C ARG A 80 -15.51 2.52 6.77
N ASP A 81 -14.63 3.48 6.51
CA ASP A 81 -13.89 4.20 7.55
C ASP A 81 -13.24 3.23 8.55
N ALA A 82 -12.66 2.14 8.04
CA ALA A 82 -12.10 1.09 8.87
C ALA A 82 -10.92 1.61 9.71
N VAL A 83 -10.95 1.30 11.00
CA VAL A 83 -9.80 1.42 11.92
C VAL A 83 -9.11 0.05 12.11
N LEU A 84 -7.98 0.01 12.82
CA LEU A 84 -7.25 -1.25 13.04
C LEU A 84 -8.09 -2.29 13.79
N ASP A 85 -8.84 -1.88 14.80
CA ASP A 85 -9.71 -2.79 15.56
C ASP A 85 -10.81 -3.43 14.68
N ASP A 86 -11.31 -2.68 13.70
CA ASP A 86 -12.27 -3.24 12.74
C ASP A 86 -11.64 -4.35 11.91
N LEU A 87 -10.38 -4.18 11.47
CA LEU A 87 -9.66 -5.22 10.74
C LEU A 87 -9.56 -6.51 11.57
N LEU A 88 -9.26 -6.39 12.86
CA LEU A 88 -9.22 -7.55 13.77
C LEU A 88 -10.58 -8.23 13.88
N ALA A 89 -11.63 -7.46 14.10
CA ALA A 89 -12.99 -7.98 14.18
C ALA A 89 -13.41 -8.70 12.88
N LEU A 90 -12.95 -8.23 11.72
CA LEU A 90 -13.17 -8.92 10.45
C LEU A 90 -12.37 -10.23 10.35
N MET A 91 -11.10 -10.23 10.75
CA MET A 91 -10.23 -11.42 10.72
C MET A 91 -10.76 -12.56 11.61
N GLU A 92 -11.37 -12.23 12.74
CA GLU A 92 -12.02 -13.22 13.61
C GLU A 92 -13.22 -13.90 12.95
N ARG A 93 -13.92 -13.20 12.05
CA ARG A 93 -15.24 -13.62 11.54
C ARG A 93 -15.22 -14.19 10.13
N PHE A 94 -14.32 -13.73 9.27
CA PHE A 94 -14.35 -14.03 7.84
C PHE A 94 -13.15 -14.85 7.39
N GLU A 95 -13.37 -15.73 6.42
CA GLU A 95 -12.34 -16.59 5.82
C GLU A 95 -11.40 -15.80 4.90
N VAL A 96 -11.91 -14.72 4.31
CA VAL A 96 -11.13 -13.81 3.47
C VAL A 96 -11.36 -12.38 3.93
N VAL A 97 -10.29 -11.67 4.27
CA VAL A 97 -10.34 -10.23 4.56
C VAL A 97 -9.44 -9.47 3.60
N THR A 98 -10.03 -8.56 2.83
CA THR A 98 -9.32 -7.67 1.92
C THR A 98 -9.11 -6.30 2.55
N VAL A 99 -7.89 -5.77 2.48
CA VAL A 99 -7.58 -4.41 2.97
C VAL A 99 -7.53 -3.46 1.77
N PHE A 100 -8.54 -2.61 1.65
CA PHE A 100 -8.62 -1.51 0.70
C PHE A 100 -8.12 -0.23 1.38
N SER A 101 -6.80 -0.04 1.40
CA SER A 101 -6.23 1.17 1.96
C SER A 101 -4.96 1.63 1.24
N HIS A 102 -4.47 2.82 1.61
CA HIS A 102 -3.19 3.33 1.17
C HIS A 102 -2.05 2.77 2.03
N TRP A 103 -0.89 2.68 1.40
CA TRP A 103 0.32 2.22 2.03
C TRP A 103 1.40 3.28 1.89
N ARG A 104 2.08 3.55 2.99
CA ARG A 104 3.18 4.49 3.08
C ARG A 104 4.51 3.73 3.17
N SER A 105 5.42 4.01 2.25
CA SER A 105 6.75 3.39 2.19
C SER A 105 7.62 3.70 3.41
N ALA A 106 8.72 2.97 3.56
CA ALA A 106 9.70 3.14 4.64
C ALA A 106 10.50 4.45 4.60
N LEU A 107 10.26 5.36 3.67
CA LEU A 107 10.97 6.65 3.60
C LEU A 107 10.67 7.54 4.81
N PHE A 108 11.71 8.18 5.35
CA PHE A 108 11.56 9.22 6.37
C PHE A 108 10.93 10.46 5.76
N ARG A 109 9.82 10.91 6.35
CA ARG A 109 9.11 12.15 6.03
C ARG A 109 9.26 13.17 7.16
N ALA A 110 8.95 14.43 6.89
CA ALA A 110 9.01 15.45 7.94
C ALA A 110 7.99 15.17 9.05
N SER A 111 6.80 14.65 8.69
CA SER A 111 5.78 14.22 9.65
C SER A 111 6.22 13.09 10.58
N ASP A 112 7.26 12.34 10.23
CA ASP A 112 7.79 11.25 11.06
C ASP A 112 8.68 11.76 12.20
N LEU A 113 9.13 13.02 12.12
CA LEU A 113 10.04 13.60 13.11
C LEU A 113 9.28 14.27 14.25
N ARG A 114 9.73 14.01 15.48
CA ARG A 114 9.28 14.72 16.69
C ARG A 114 10.04 16.03 16.87
N ASP A 115 11.36 16.00 16.59
CA ASP A 115 12.26 17.13 16.79
C ASP A 115 13.30 17.18 15.65
N PRO A 116 13.04 17.95 14.57
CA PRO A 116 13.96 18.08 13.44
C PRO A 116 15.28 18.77 13.80
N GLU A 117 15.30 19.68 14.78
CA GLU A 117 16.51 20.40 15.19
C GLU A 117 17.46 19.49 15.95
N ALA A 118 16.93 18.72 16.92
CA ALA A 118 17.71 17.74 17.65
C ALA A 118 18.24 16.62 16.74
N LEU A 119 17.50 16.24 15.69
CA LEU A 119 18.00 15.32 14.67
C LEU A 119 19.26 15.87 13.99
N GLY A 120 19.26 17.16 13.59
CA GLY A 120 20.42 17.80 12.97
C GLY A 120 21.64 17.80 13.89
N ALA A 121 21.45 18.14 15.17
CA ALA A 121 22.50 18.09 16.18
C ALA A 121 23.07 16.67 16.37
N ALA A 122 22.20 15.66 16.48
CA ALA A 122 22.58 14.26 16.63
C ALA A 122 23.30 13.69 15.40
N LEU A 123 22.95 14.14 14.19
CA LEU A 123 23.68 13.80 12.97
C LEU A 123 25.00 14.58 12.86
N GLY A 124 25.12 15.74 13.50
CA GLY A 124 26.35 16.53 13.55
C GLY A 124 27.40 16.02 14.53
N ASP A 125 27.00 15.21 15.52
CA ASP A 125 27.89 14.70 16.58
C ASP A 125 28.42 13.28 16.26
N PRO A 126 29.73 13.10 15.96
CA PRO A 126 30.32 11.78 15.73
C PRO A 126 30.22 10.81 16.91
N ALA A 127 30.07 11.33 18.13
CA ALA A 127 29.87 10.52 19.33
C ALA A 127 28.42 10.02 19.48
N HIS A 128 27.48 10.53 18.69
CA HIS A 128 26.09 10.09 18.73
C HIS A 128 25.89 8.76 17.98
N ALA A 129 25.02 7.88 18.50
CA ALA A 129 24.76 6.57 17.91
C ALA A 129 24.19 6.66 16.49
N LEU A 130 23.25 7.59 16.27
CA LEU A 130 22.64 7.82 14.96
C LEU A 130 23.66 8.25 13.90
N HIS A 131 24.61 9.14 14.23
CA HIS A 131 25.67 9.53 13.30
C HIS A 131 26.48 8.31 12.84
N ARG A 132 26.95 7.50 13.79
CA ARG A 132 27.72 6.29 13.48
C ARG A 132 26.94 5.29 12.63
N ALA A 133 25.64 5.13 12.89
CA ALA A 133 24.79 4.24 12.11
C ALA A 133 24.64 4.73 10.65
N VAL A 134 24.36 6.02 10.44
CA VAL A 134 24.29 6.61 9.09
C VAL A 134 25.63 6.51 8.37
N GLN A 135 26.74 6.80 9.06
CA GLN A 135 28.08 6.68 8.49
C GLN A 135 28.42 5.23 8.13
N ALA A 136 28.06 4.26 8.97
CA ALA A 136 28.28 2.84 8.70
C ALA A 136 27.49 2.33 7.48
N LEU A 137 26.25 2.80 7.31
CA LEU A 137 25.42 2.44 6.16
C LEU A 137 25.93 3.10 4.86
N THR A 138 26.27 4.39 4.91
CA THR A 138 26.61 5.17 3.71
C THR A 138 28.09 5.20 3.35
N GLY A 139 28.98 4.83 4.27
CA GLY A 139 30.43 5.01 4.15
C GLY A 139 30.93 6.45 4.27
N VAL A 140 30.03 7.44 4.52
CA VAL A 140 30.36 8.87 4.55
C VAL A 140 29.71 9.53 5.76
N PRO A 141 30.39 10.43 6.50
CA PRO A 141 29.77 11.17 7.59
C PRO A 141 28.48 11.90 7.14
N PRO A 142 27.38 11.83 7.89
CA PRO A 142 26.16 12.59 7.58
C PRO A 142 26.38 14.10 7.71
N ARG A 143 25.57 14.87 6.97
CA ARG A 143 25.53 16.34 7.05
C ARG A 143 24.34 16.79 7.91
N ALA A 144 24.61 17.54 8.97
CA ALA A 144 23.58 18.03 9.91
C ALA A 144 22.50 18.89 9.23
N GLU A 145 22.89 19.73 8.27
CA GLU A 145 22.03 20.68 7.54
C GLU A 145 20.90 20.02 6.71
N ASN A 146 20.97 18.71 6.45
CA ASN A 146 20.02 17.99 5.61
C ASN A 146 19.57 16.65 6.22
N GLY A 147 19.25 16.64 7.52
CA GLY A 147 19.02 15.41 8.28
C GLY A 147 18.09 14.37 7.63
N LEU A 148 16.91 14.78 7.11
CA LEU A 148 15.99 13.87 6.42
C LEU A 148 16.58 13.27 5.14
N ALA A 149 17.26 14.08 4.32
CA ALA A 149 17.88 13.60 3.10
C ALA A 149 19.01 12.62 3.41
N GLU A 150 19.75 12.84 4.49
CA GLU A 150 20.80 11.93 4.98
C GLU A 150 20.23 10.60 5.48
N LEU A 151 19.14 10.63 6.27
CA LEU A 151 18.45 9.42 6.69
C LEU A 151 17.95 8.62 5.49
N ASN A 152 17.29 9.27 4.52
CA ASN A 152 16.82 8.61 3.31
C ASN A 152 17.98 8.10 2.45
N ARG A 153 19.08 8.85 2.32
CA ARG A 153 20.32 8.39 1.67
C ARG A 153 20.86 7.12 2.31
N ALA A 154 20.81 7.02 3.64
CA ALA A 154 21.21 5.82 4.36
C ALA A 154 20.34 4.61 4.01
N LEU A 155 19.03 4.81 3.77
CA LEU A 155 18.13 3.73 3.31
C LEU A 155 18.56 3.17 1.95
N PHE A 156 19.04 4.01 1.04
CA PHE A 156 19.42 3.64 -0.34
C PHE A 156 20.89 3.27 -0.55
N SER A 157 21.71 3.23 0.50
CA SER A 157 23.18 3.16 0.39
C SER A 157 23.75 1.83 -0.14
N SER A 158 22.93 0.85 -0.52
CA SER A 158 23.41 -0.42 -1.09
C SER A 158 23.80 -0.23 -2.55
N ALA A 159 24.96 -0.76 -2.97
CA ALA A 159 25.36 -0.77 -4.38
C ALA A 159 24.32 -1.53 -5.23
N GLY A 160 23.51 -0.78 -5.99
CA GLY A 160 22.41 -1.30 -6.81
C GLY A 160 21.04 -0.68 -6.55
N ASP A 161 20.89 0.08 -5.45
CA ASP A 161 19.67 0.81 -5.13
C ASP A 161 19.63 2.10 -5.96
N VAL A 162 19.15 2.00 -7.20
CA VAL A 162 18.66 3.19 -7.90
C VAL A 162 17.54 3.75 -7.03
N PRO A 163 17.51 5.07 -6.72
CA PRO A 163 16.35 5.66 -6.08
C PRO A 163 15.14 5.20 -6.89
N LEU A 164 14.18 4.52 -6.25
CA LEU A 164 12.89 4.35 -6.88
C LEU A 164 12.41 5.78 -7.11
N ARG A 165 12.62 6.31 -8.32
CA ARG A 165 11.62 7.22 -8.85
C ARG A 165 10.30 6.44 -8.68
N ASP A 166 9.22 7.12 -8.33
CA ASP A 166 7.86 6.57 -8.39
C ASP A 166 7.45 6.15 -9.83
N ASP A 167 8.43 5.92 -10.72
CA ASP A 167 8.28 5.49 -12.09
C ASP A 167 8.00 3.99 -12.10
N ALA A 168 6.89 3.64 -12.76
CA ALA A 168 6.27 2.33 -12.85
C ALA A 168 7.10 1.24 -13.58
N ASP A 169 8.39 1.47 -13.83
CA ASP A 169 9.23 0.67 -14.75
C ASP A 169 10.21 -0.30 -14.04
N ALA A 170 10.10 -0.50 -12.73
CA ALA A 170 10.92 -1.49 -12.03
C ALA A 170 10.57 -2.93 -12.45
N ALA A 171 11.59 -3.74 -12.76
CA ALA A 171 11.44 -5.16 -13.07
C ALA A 171 10.67 -5.92 -11.95
N PRO A 172 9.83 -6.92 -12.30
CA PRO A 172 9.15 -7.77 -11.32
C PRO A 172 10.16 -8.40 -10.34
N GLY A 173 9.85 -8.46 -9.06
CA GLY A 173 10.68 -9.05 -7.99
C GLY A 173 11.51 -8.06 -7.17
N ARG A 174 11.91 -6.90 -7.74
CA ARG A 174 12.82 -5.95 -7.08
C ARG A 174 12.17 -5.04 -6.02
N PRO A 175 10.93 -4.56 -6.18
CA PRO A 175 10.34 -3.63 -5.21
C PRO A 175 10.20 -4.23 -3.79
N SER A 176 9.96 -5.54 -3.68
CA SER A 176 9.66 -6.20 -2.40
C SER A 176 10.86 -6.36 -1.46
N THR A 177 12.00 -6.84 -1.98
CA THR A 177 13.23 -6.99 -1.21
C THR A 177 13.79 -5.64 -0.79
N LEU A 178 13.70 -4.65 -1.68
CA LEU A 178 14.16 -3.29 -1.40
C LEU A 178 13.33 -2.63 -0.29
N GLN A 179 12.00 -2.71 -0.33
CA GLN A 179 11.15 -2.16 0.73
C GLN A 179 11.41 -2.83 2.09
N THR A 180 11.66 -4.15 2.09
CA THR A 180 12.01 -4.88 3.31
C THR A 180 13.33 -4.39 3.88
N HIS A 181 14.35 -4.27 3.03
CA HIS A 181 15.68 -3.78 3.40
C HIS A 181 15.66 -2.33 3.90
N TRP A 182 14.92 -1.45 3.22
CA TRP A 182 14.75 -0.05 3.64
C TRP A 182 14.05 0.03 4.99
N HIS A 183 13.05 -0.81 5.22
CA HIS A 183 12.37 -0.86 6.50
C HIS A 183 13.27 -1.37 7.63
N GLU A 184 14.07 -2.42 7.40
CA GLU A 184 15.03 -2.91 8.38
C GLU A 184 16.09 -1.86 8.73
N ARG A 185 16.61 -1.15 7.72
CA ARG A 185 17.53 -0.02 7.92
C ARG A 185 16.86 1.12 8.68
N ARG A 186 15.60 1.42 8.38
CA ARG A 186 14.84 2.42 9.13
C ARG A 186 14.73 2.04 10.60
N LEU A 187 14.31 0.81 10.91
CA LEU A 187 14.20 0.34 12.29
C LEU A 187 15.54 0.44 13.04
N LEU A 188 16.65 0.10 12.37
CA LEU A 188 17.99 0.29 12.93
C LEU A 188 18.27 1.76 13.27
N LEU A 189 18.02 2.67 12.34
CA LEU A 189 18.21 4.12 12.55
C LEU A 189 17.30 4.66 13.66
N GLU A 190 16.03 4.25 13.68
CA GLU A 190 15.07 4.64 14.73
C GLU A 190 15.51 4.14 16.11
N SER A 191 16.04 2.91 16.21
CA SER A 191 16.54 2.35 17.48
C SER A 191 17.74 3.12 18.05
N CYS A 192 18.52 3.80 17.20
CA CYS A 192 19.65 4.62 17.63
C CYS A 192 19.22 5.95 18.27
N ALA A 193 17.97 6.39 18.03
CA ALA A 193 17.44 7.64 18.56
C ALA A 193 15.89 7.61 18.63
N PRO A 194 15.30 6.76 19.49
CA PRO A 194 13.87 6.47 19.46
C PRO A 194 12.99 7.69 19.76
N HIS A 195 13.53 8.70 20.45
CA HIS A 195 12.82 9.93 20.80
C HIS A 195 12.70 10.92 19.63
N PHE A 196 13.39 10.71 18.50
CA PHE A 196 13.24 11.57 17.32
C PHE A 196 12.11 11.16 16.40
N PHE A 197 11.62 9.92 16.49
CA PHE A 197 10.74 9.35 15.48
C PHE A 197 9.34 9.03 16.02
N ARG A 198 8.34 9.15 15.14
CA ARG A 198 6.95 8.74 15.40
C ARG A 198 6.62 7.36 14.81
N GLY A 199 7.58 6.73 14.12
CA GLY A 199 7.38 5.51 13.35
C GLY A 199 7.33 5.80 11.85
N GLY A 200 7.14 4.76 11.05
CA GLY A 200 7.46 4.79 9.63
C GLY A 200 6.48 4.12 8.70
N ALA A 201 6.98 3.12 7.96
CA ALA A 201 6.20 2.35 7.01
C ALA A 201 4.87 1.96 7.66
N SER A 202 3.76 2.31 7.02
CA SER A 202 2.47 2.29 7.68
C SER A 202 1.32 2.08 6.70
N VAL A 203 0.26 1.46 7.21
CA VAL A 203 -1.02 1.34 6.51
C VAL A 203 -1.92 2.47 6.99
N GLU A 204 -2.54 3.14 6.04
CA GLU A 204 -3.52 4.17 6.37
C GLU A 204 -4.82 3.51 6.85
N PHE A 205 -5.40 4.01 7.92
CA PHE A 205 -6.75 3.67 8.39
C PHE A 205 -7.55 4.97 8.52
N ALA A 206 -8.82 4.88 8.92
CA ALA A 206 -9.67 6.07 9.03
C ALA A 206 -9.23 7.04 10.14
N ASN A 207 -8.55 6.53 11.17
CA ASN A 207 -8.03 7.29 12.31
C ASN A 207 -6.56 7.74 12.14
N GLY A 208 -5.93 7.48 10.99
CA GLY A 208 -4.53 7.85 10.72
C GLY A 208 -3.69 6.67 10.27
N PHE A 209 -2.38 6.79 10.37
CA PHE A 209 -1.45 5.71 10.02
C PHE A 209 -1.15 4.77 11.18
N GLU A 210 -1.19 3.47 10.89
CA GLU A 210 -0.70 2.42 11.79
C GLU A 210 0.58 1.81 11.23
N THR A 211 1.61 1.70 12.08
CA THR A 211 2.90 1.12 11.67
C THR A 211 2.76 -0.35 11.27
N VAL A 212 3.67 -0.85 10.43
CA VAL A 212 3.73 -2.30 10.11
C VAL A 212 3.79 -3.13 11.38
N GLU A 213 4.60 -2.71 12.35
CA GLU A 213 4.77 -3.39 13.62
C GLU A 213 3.44 -3.50 14.36
N THR A 214 2.68 -2.41 14.44
CA THR A 214 1.36 -2.41 15.09
C THR A 214 0.40 -3.35 14.38
N VAL A 215 0.30 -3.27 13.04
CA VAL A 215 -0.62 -4.12 12.26
C VAL A 215 -0.22 -5.59 12.33
N VAL A 216 1.07 -5.91 12.25
CA VAL A 216 1.55 -7.29 12.34
C VAL A 216 1.38 -7.85 13.75
N ALA A 217 1.62 -7.04 14.79
CA ALA A 217 1.41 -7.46 16.17
C ALA A 217 -0.05 -7.79 16.48
N SER A 218 -0.98 -7.10 15.81
CA SER A 218 -2.41 -7.30 15.98
C SER A 218 -2.93 -8.57 15.28
N VAL A 219 -2.26 -9.05 14.23
CA VAL A 219 -2.61 -10.34 13.60
C VAL A 219 -2.42 -11.50 14.59
N PRO A 220 -3.48 -12.31 14.86
CA PRO A 220 -3.37 -13.46 15.74
C PRO A 220 -2.30 -14.46 15.23
N PRO A 221 -1.44 -15.03 16.10
CA PRO A 221 -0.43 -16.01 15.70
C PRO A 221 -1.05 -17.24 15.00
N THR A 222 -2.27 -17.56 15.41
CA THR A 222 -3.05 -18.72 14.98
C THR A 222 -3.94 -18.41 13.78
N PHE A 223 -3.89 -17.20 13.24
CA PHE A 223 -4.66 -16.85 12.06
C PHE A 223 -4.17 -17.68 10.86
N ASP A 224 -5.03 -18.55 10.35
CA ASP A 224 -4.75 -19.54 9.30
C ASP A 224 -5.60 -19.34 8.03
N ARG A 225 -6.29 -18.20 7.96
CA ARG A 225 -7.18 -17.77 6.88
C ARG A 225 -6.48 -16.84 5.89
N MET A 226 -7.24 -16.23 4.98
CA MET A 226 -6.70 -15.37 3.94
C MET A 226 -6.76 -13.87 4.26
N LEU A 227 -5.62 -13.20 4.09
CA LEU A 227 -5.53 -11.75 3.99
C LEU A 227 -5.18 -11.33 2.56
N ASP A 228 -6.03 -10.49 1.96
CA ASP A 228 -5.80 -9.92 0.64
C ASP A 228 -5.34 -8.46 0.75
N LEU A 229 -4.04 -8.28 0.57
CA LEU A 229 -3.34 -7.01 0.50
C LEU A 229 -3.00 -6.65 -0.95
N THR A 230 -3.76 -7.12 -1.94
CA THR A 230 -3.46 -6.82 -3.36
C THR A 230 -3.86 -5.41 -3.76
N ILE A 231 -4.64 -4.70 -2.96
CA ILE A 231 -5.10 -3.35 -3.28
C ILE A 231 -4.06 -2.30 -2.89
N CYS A 232 -3.36 -2.52 -1.77
CA CYS A 232 -2.19 -1.75 -1.37
C CYS A 232 -0.90 -2.46 -1.82
N THR A 233 0.13 -1.74 -2.25
CA THR A 233 1.42 -2.36 -2.59
C THR A 233 2.22 -2.57 -1.30
N CYS A 234 1.98 -3.68 -0.60
CA CYS A 234 2.54 -3.90 0.74
C CYS A 234 3.19 -5.29 0.94
N VAL A 235 4.18 -5.62 0.12
CA VAL A 235 4.90 -6.91 0.24
C VAL A 235 5.64 -7.04 1.57
N LEU A 236 6.14 -5.93 2.12
CA LEU A 236 6.75 -5.91 3.45
C LEU A 236 5.77 -6.41 4.52
N MET A 237 4.57 -5.83 4.62
CA MET A 237 3.57 -6.28 5.60
C MET A 237 3.15 -7.71 5.35
N ALA A 238 2.97 -8.11 4.09
CA ALA A 238 2.64 -9.50 3.76
C ALA A 238 3.69 -10.48 4.29
N THR A 239 4.98 -10.16 4.11
CA THR A 239 6.11 -10.95 4.61
C THR A 239 6.09 -11.04 6.13
N ARG A 240 5.91 -9.91 6.83
CA ARG A 240 5.90 -9.85 8.29
C ARG A 240 4.68 -10.55 8.90
N ILE A 241 3.50 -10.42 8.29
CA ILE A 241 2.29 -11.18 8.66
C ILE A 241 2.55 -12.69 8.52
N LYS A 242 3.17 -13.12 7.42
CA LYS A 242 3.47 -14.55 7.20
C LYS A 242 4.47 -15.11 8.21
N GLN A 243 5.45 -14.31 8.64
CA GLN A 243 6.36 -14.68 9.73
C GLN A 243 5.62 -14.81 11.08
N ARG A 244 4.68 -13.90 11.35
CA ARG A 244 3.88 -13.87 12.58
C ARG A 244 2.86 -15.02 12.65
N ALA A 245 2.21 -15.32 11.54
CA ALA A 245 1.14 -16.29 11.39
C ALA A 245 1.44 -17.20 10.18
N PRO A 246 2.30 -18.24 10.33
CA PRO A 246 2.72 -19.10 9.22
C PRO A 246 1.58 -19.86 8.54
N GLY A 247 0.45 -20.06 9.23
CA GLY A 247 -0.76 -20.66 8.67
C GLY A 247 -1.48 -19.75 7.67
N CYS A 248 -1.39 -18.43 7.84
CA CYS A 248 -2.12 -17.45 7.04
C CYS A 248 -1.73 -17.47 5.56
N TYR A 249 -2.70 -17.40 4.66
CA TYR A 249 -2.44 -17.10 3.26
C TYR A 249 -2.51 -15.59 3.02
N VAL A 250 -1.41 -14.99 2.55
CA VAL A 250 -1.39 -13.56 2.23
C VAL A 250 -1.25 -13.36 0.73
N ALA A 251 -2.26 -12.76 0.11
CA ALA A 251 -2.14 -12.27 -1.26
C ALA A 251 -1.64 -10.82 -1.23
N CYS A 252 -0.61 -10.50 -1.99
CA CYS A 252 -0.13 -9.13 -2.15
C CYS A 252 0.31 -8.90 -3.59
N ASN A 253 0.36 -7.63 -4.00
CA ASN A 253 0.98 -7.26 -5.27
C ASN A 253 2.32 -6.58 -5.02
N GLU A 254 3.26 -6.89 -5.90
CA GLU A 254 4.57 -6.28 -5.88
C GLU A 254 4.62 -4.92 -6.59
N HIS A 255 3.81 -4.77 -7.63
CA HIS A 255 3.75 -3.54 -8.40
C HIS A 255 2.70 -2.59 -7.84
N TRP A 256 2.94 -1.30 -8.11
CA TRP A 256 1.96 -0.24 -7.86
C TRP A 256 0.71 -0.49 -8.68
N THR A 257 -0.44 -0.33 -8.03
CA THR A 257 -1.72 -0.57 -8.69
C THR A 257 -2.70 0.53 -8.35
N TYR A 258 -3.44 0.97 -9.37
CA TYR A 258 -4.52 1.92 -9.16
C TYR A 258 -5.68 1.23 -8.41
N PRO A 259 -6.27 1.89 -7.39
CA PRO A 259 -7.31 1.29 -6.56
C PRO A 259 -8.53 0.82 -7.37
N LEU A 260 -9.02 1.64 -8.30
CA LEU A 260 -10.23 1.32 -9.05
C LEU A 260 -10.11 0.08 -9.97
N PRO A 261 -9.06 -0.07 -10.81
CA PRO A 261 -8.82 -1.32 -11.53
C PRO A 261 -8.73 -2.56 -10.63
N ARG A 262 -8.12 -2.44 -9.44
CA ARG A 262 -8.05 -3.55 -8.49
C ARG A 262 -9.40 -3.91 -7.90
N LEU A 263 -10.21 -2.92 -7.55
CA LEU A 263 -11.57 -3.15 -7.07
C LEU A 263 -12.45 -3.83 -8.14
N LEU A 264 -12.26 -3.50 -9.43
CA LEU A 264 -12.94 -4.18 -10.53
C LEU A 264 -12.51 -5.65 -10.65
N ILE A 265 -11.22 -5.95 -10.48
CA ILE A 265 -10.74 -7.34 -10.45
C ILE A 265 -11.37 -8.09 -9.27
N TYR A 266 -11.37 -7.50 -8.07
CA TYR A 266 -11.99 -8.08 -6.90
C TYR A 266 -13.50 -8.33 -7.14
N GLN A 267 -14.21 -7.38 -7.74
CA GLN A 267 -15.61 -7.56 -8.11
C GLN A 267 -15.83 -8.77 -9.03
N ARG A 268 -14.95 -8.99 -10.02
CA ARG A 268 -15.03 -10.18 -10.90
C ARG A 268 -14.75 -11.48 -10.15
N VAL A 269 -13.88 -11.44 -9.14
CA VAL A 269 -13.64 -12.60 -8.26
C VAL A 269 -14.91 -12.92 -7.47
N ILE A 270 -15.57 -11.91 -6.90
CA ILE A 270 -16.84 -12.08 -6.19
C ILE A 270 -17.98 -12.50 -7.13
N ASP A 271 -18.03 -12.00 -8.36
CA ASP A 271 -18.97 -12.47 -9.39
C ASP A 271 -18.84 -13.99 -9.60
N LEU A 272 -17.60 -14.47 -9.72
CA LEU A 272 -17.30 -15.89 -9.93
C LEU A 272 -17.67 -16.73 -8.70
N LEU A 273 -17.28 -16.29 -7.50
CA LEU A 273 -17.59 -16.99 -6.24
C LEU A 273 -19.09 -17.02 -5.94
N SER A 274 -19.83 -15.98 -6.36
CA SER A 274 -21.29 -15.94 -6.23
C SER A 274 -21.99 -16.96 -7.14
N ALA A 275 -21.38 -17.29 -8.29
CA ALA A 275 -21.92 -18.28 -9.22
C ALA A 275 -21.50 -19.71 -8.84
N THR A 276 -20.26 -19.88 -8.38
CA THR A 276 -19.73 -21.18 -7.95
C THR A 276 -18.73 -20.96 -6.82
N PRO A 277 -19.09 -21.30 -5.56
CA PRO A 277 -18.16 -21.27 -4.44
C PRO A 277 -16.90 -22.08 -4.74
N ALA A 278 -15.74 -21.54 -4.39
CA ALA A 278 -14.43 -22.11 -4.69
C ALA A 278 -13.37 -21.54 -3.74
N PRO A 279 -12.15 -22.09 -3.69
CA PRO A 279 -11.03 -21.39 -3.06
C PRO A 279 -10.81 -20.01 -3.65
N PHE A 280 -10.60 -19.01 -2.80
CA PHE A 280 -10.51 -17.61 -3.23
C PHE A 280 -9.36 -17.38 -4.21
N GLU A 281 -8.20 -17.96 -3.94
CA GLU A 281 -7.02 -17.88 -4.80
C GLU A 281 -7.28 -18.47 -6.20
N ASP A 282 -8.05 -19.56 -6.29
CA ASP A 282 -8.39 -20.17 -7.58
C ASP A 282 -9.31 -19.25 -8.38
N ALA A 283 -10.23 -18.54 -7.72
CA ALA A 283 -11.05 -17.52 -8.35
C ALA A 283 -10.22 -16.32 -8.83
N VAL A 284 -9.25 -15.86 -8.02
CA VAL A 284 -8.29 -14.81 -8.42
C VAL A 284 -7.48 -15.23 -9.66
N PHE A 285 -6.93 -16.45 -9.68
CA PHE A 285 -6.18 -16.95 -10.82
C PHE A 285 -7.03 -17.02 -12.09
N LYS A 286 -8.27 -17.52 -12.00
CA LYS A 286 -9.21 -17.56 -13.13
C LYS A 286 -9.49 -16.17 -13.69
N VAL A 287 -9.81 -15.19 -12.83
CA VAL A 287 -10.07 -13.81 -13.26
C VAL A 287 -8.85 -13.19 -13.92
N ARG A 288 -7.65 -13.38 -13.36
CA ARG A 288 -6.40 -12.88 -13.96
C ARG A 288 -6.14 -13.50 -15.33
N ALA A 289 -6.34 -14.80 -15.49
CA ALA A 289 -6.18 -15.48 -16.76
C ALA A 289 -7.15 -14.96 -17.84
N LEU A 290 -8.41 -14.68 -17.46
CA LEU A 290 -9.40 -14.08 -18.35
C LEU A 290 -8.98 -12.69 -18.82
N ILE A 291 -8.56 -11.82 -17.89
CA ILE A 291 -8.09 -10.46 -18.21
C ILE A 291 -6.87 -10.50 -19.14
N GLN A 292 -5.90 -11.38 -18.86
CA GLN A 292 -4.73 -11.54 -19.71
C GLN A 292 -5.11 -11.96 -21.13
N SER A 293 -6.04 -12.92 -21.27
CA SER A 293 -6.54 -13.36 -22.57
C SER A 293 -7.22 -12.23 -23.36
N GLU A 294 -8.00 -11.37 -22.68
CA GLU A 294 -8.62 -10.19 -23.30
C GLU A 294 -7.57 -9.18 -23.77
N ILE A 295 -6.56 -8.89 -22.95
CA ILE A 295 -5.44 -8.01 -23.31
C ILE A 295 -4.71 -8.53 -24.56
N ASP A 296 -4.42 -9.83 -24.61
CA ASP A 296 -3.70 -10.44 -25.73
C ASP A 296 -4.53 -10.41 -27.02
N ARG A 297 -5.85 -10.62 -26.92
CA ARG A 297 -6.78 -10.47 -28.06
C ARG A 297 -6.79 -9.03 -28.61
N GLU A 298 -6.86 -8.03 -27.74
CA GLU A 298 -6.86 -6.61 -28.15
C GLU A 298 -5.51 -6.18 -28.75
N ARG A 299 -4.38 -6.69 -28.23
CA ARG A 299 -3.06 -6.47 -28.83
C ARG A 299 -2.98 -7.06 -30.24
N ASN A 300 -3.47 -8.29 -30.43
CA ASN A 300 -3.45 -8.95 -31.73
C ASN A 300 -4.32 -8.22 -32.77
N LYS A 301 -5.50 -7.71 -32.38
CA LYS A 301 -6.34 -6.88 -33.28
C LYS A 301 -5.62 -5.63 -33.78
N LYS A 302 -4.90 -4.93 -32.89
CA LYS A 302 -4.14 -3.72 -33.25
C LYS A 302 -2.96 -4.03 -34.17
N SER A 303 -2.27 -5.16 -33.98
CA SER A 303 -1.18 -5.59 -34.86
C SER A 303 -1.67 -5.92 -36.27
N VAL A 304 -2.82 -6.60 -36.39
CA VAL A 304 -3.43 -6.90 -37.69
C VAL A 304 -3.87 -5.62 -38.42
N GLY A 305 -4.50 -4.67 -37.72
CA GLY A 305 -4.92 -3.38 -38.30
C GLY A 305 -3.78 -2.53 -38.85
N LYS A 306 -2.59 -2.57 -38.22
CA LYS A 306 -1.40 -1.87 -38.71
C LYS A 306 -0.84 -2.48 -40.01
N LEU A 307 -0.89 -3.81 -40.14
CA LEU A 307 -0.43 -4.51 -41.34
C LEU A 307 -1.37 -4.31 -42.53
N SER A 308 -2.69 -4.22 -42.31
CA SER A 308 -3.65 -3.89 -43.38
C SER A 308 -3.53 -2.45 -43.87
N GLY A 309 -3.23 -1.49 -42.98
CA GLY A 309 -3.04 -0.08 -43.35
C GLY A 309 -1.79 0.18 -44.21
N GLN A 310 -0.72 -0.59 -44.02
CA GLN A 310 0.51 -0.45 -44.83
C GLN A 310 0.40 -1.07 -46.23
N ARG A 311 -0.54 -2.00 -46.47
CA ARG A 311 -0.79 -2.56 -47.80
C ARG A 311 -1.67 -1.68 -48.68
N ALA A 312 -2.48 -0.78 -48.09
CA ALA A 312 -3.33 0.15 -48.84
C ALA A 312 -2.57 1.42 -49.34
N LEU A 313 -1.28 1.55 -48.99
CA LEU A 313 -0.42 2.68 -49.36
C LEU A 313 0.68 2.28 -50.37
N ARG A 314 0.52 1.13 -51.04
CA ARG A 314 1.35 0.67 -52.16
C ARG A 314 0.47 0.38 -53.36
#